data_AF-A0A3D1KUV5-F1
#
_entry.id   AF-A0A3D1KUV5-F1
#
_cell.length_a   1.000
_cell.length_b   1.000
_cell.length_c   1.000
_cell.angle_alpha   90.00
_cell.angle_beta   90.00
_cell.angle_gamma   90.00
#
_symmetry.space_group_name_H-M   'P 1'
#
loop_
_entity.id
_entity.type
_entity.pdbx_description
1 polymer ?
#
loop_
_entity_poly.entity_id
_entity_poly.type
_entity_poly.pdbx_seq_one_letter_code
_entity_poly.pdbx_strand_id
1 'polypeptide(L)' 'MGTDRKEMVRGLKYALATLPLVVAAPILITIGFKAIKQQNNYLFLIVGIVLAITAIFLGILGIKIILNALFNTK' A
#
# COMPACT_ATOMS: atom_id res chain seq x y z
N MET A 1 12.96 19.92 20.27
CA MET A 1 12.75 18.64 19.56
C MET A 1 12.67 18.98 18.08
N GLY A 2 13.65 18.57 17.27
CA GLY A 2 13.65 18.83 15.83
C GLY A 2 13.21 17.57 15.10
N THR A 3 12.06 17.61 14.44
CA THR A 3 11.61 16.54 13.53
C THR A 3 12.70 16.27 12.49
N ASP A 4 13.06 15.00 12.30
CA ASP A 4 13.96 14.63 11.21
C ASP A 4 13.21 14.77 9.88
N ARG A 5 13.41 15.91 9.23
CA ARG A 5 12.72 16.23 7.96
C ARG A 5 13.03 15.20 6.87
N LYS A 6 14.19 14.54 6.91
CA LYS A 6 14.59 13.58 5.88
C LYS A 6 13.80 12.28 6.01
N GLU A 7 13.68 11.76 7.23
CA GLU A 7 12.84 10.59 7.51
C GLU A 7 11.36 10.92 7.34
N MET A 8 10.91 12.13 7.71
CA MET A 8 9.52 12.55 7.52
C MET A 8 9.11 12.55 6.04
N VAL A 9 9.97 13.09 5.15
CA VAL A 9 9.73 13.08 3.70
C VAL A 9 9.75 11.66 3.16
N ARG A 10 10.61 10.78 3.69
CA ARG A 10 10.66 9.37 3.30
C ARG A 10 9.36 8.64 3.67
N GLY A 11 8.87 8.81 4.88
CA GLY A 11 7.60 8.23 5.33
C GLY A 11 6.41 8.74 4.51
N LEU A 12 6.40 10.04 4.19
CA LEU A 12 5.37 10.63 3.33
C LEU A 12 5.39 10.03 1.90
N LYS A 13 6.57 9.77 1.32
CA LYS A 13 6.67 9.10 0.01
C LYS A 13 6.05 7.69 0.04
N TYR A 14 6.29 6.90 1.09
CA TYR A 14 5.67 5.59 1.24
C TYR A 14 4.15 5.69 1.42
N ALA A 15 3.67 6.64 2.22
CA ALA A 15 2.24 6.87 2.41
C ALA A 15 1.56 7.29 1.09
N LEU A 16 2.15 8.22 0.33
CA LEU A 16 1.63 8.65 -0.97
C LEU A 16 1.67 7.54 -2.02
N ALA A 17 2.70 6.70 -2.02
CA ALA A 17 2.78 5.53 -2.90
C ALA A 17 1.72 4.46 -2.55
N THR A 18 1.27 4.41 -1.29
CA THR A 18 0.22 3.48 -0.84
C THR A 18 -1.16 3.86 -1.37
N LEU A 19 -1.45 5.16 -1.51
CA LEU A 19 -2.76 5.65 -1.96
C LEU A 19 -3.23 5.04 -3.29
N PRO A 20 -2.45 5.06 -4.40
CA PRO A 20 -2.88 4.45 -5.65
C PRO A 20 -3.00 2.92 -5.52
N LEU A 21 -2.16 2.27 -4.71
CA LEU A 21 -2.24 0.82 -4.47
C LEU A 21 -3.56 0.43 -3.78
N VAL A 22 -3.99 1.19 -2.76
CA VAL A 22 -5.23 0.92 -2.03
C VAL A 22 -6.46 1.10 -2.90
N VAL A 23 -6.42 2.00 -3.89
CA VAL A 23 -7.50 2.18 -4.87
C VAL A 23 -7.44 1.11 -5.97
N ALA A 24 -6.25 0.78 -6.46
CA ALA A 24 -6.07 -0.20 -7.53
C ALA A 24 -6.41 -1.64 -7.09
N ALA A 25 -6.12 -2.00 -5.85
CA ALA A 25 -6.37 -3.33 -5.30
C ALA A 25 -7.85 -3.79 -5.40
N PRO A 26 -8.85 -3.06 -4.88
CA PRO A 26 -10.25 -3.47 -4.99
C PRO A 26 -10.77 -3.47 -6.43
N ILE A 27 -10.24 -2.58 -7.29
CA ILE A 27 -10.57 -2.56 -8.72
C ILE A 27 -10.10 -3.87 -9.38
N LEU A 28 -8.84 -4.26 -9.16
CA LEU A 28 -8.26 -5.51 -9.68
C LEU A 28 -8.97 -6.75 -9.14
N ILE A 29 -9.33 -6.76 -7.86
CA ILE A 29 -10.10 -7.85 -7.24
C ILE A 29 -11.47 -7.99 -7.91
N THR A 30 -12.16 -6.86 -8.16
CA THR A 30 -13.47 -6.86 -8.84
C THR A 30 -13.37 -7.37 -10.28
N ILE A 31 -12.33 -6.96 -11.01
CA ILE A 31 -12.04 -7.47 -12.35
C ILE A 31 -11.73 -8.98 -12.28
N GLY A 32 -10.96 -9.42 -11.29
CA GLY A 32 -10.65 -10.83 -11.06
C GLY A 32 -11.88 -11.69 -10.86
N PHE A 33 -12.83 -11.25 -10.04
CA PHE A 33 -14.11 -11.96 -9.87
C PHE A 33 -14.91 -12.05 -11.18
N LYS A 34 -14.88 -11.02 -12.04
CA LYS A 34 -15.51 -11.08 -13.37
C LYS A 34 -14.78 -12.04 -14.31
N ALA A 35 -13.44 -12.05 -14.29
CA ALA A 35 -12.62 -12.93 -15.13
C ALA A 35 -12.80 -14.41 -14.78
N ILE A 36 -12.96 -14.74 -13.48
CA ILE A 36 -13.27 -16.09 -13.04
C ILE A 36 -14.62 -16.55 -13.63
N LYS A 37 -15.64 -15.70 -13.59
CA LYS A 37 -16.98 -16.07 -14.12
C LYS A 37 -17.00 -16.31 -15.64
N GLN A 38 -16.16 -15.61 -16.41
CA GLN A 38 -16.17 -15.73 -17.87
C GLN A 38 -15.16 -16.74 -18.42
N GLN A 39 -13.99 -16.86 -17.80
CA GLN A 39 -12.84 -17.60 -18.35
C GLN A 39 -12.18 -18.55 -17.34
N ASN A 40 -12.76 -18.68 -16.14
CA ASN A 40 -12.17 -19.44 -15.03
C ASN A 40 -10.71 -19.02 -14.70
N ASN A 41 -10.38 -17.75 -14.97
CA ASN A 41 -9.03 -17.23 -14.84
C ASN A 41 -8.84 -16.52 -13.49
N TYR A 42 -8.06 -17.14 -12.61
CA TYR A 42 -7.79 -16.64 -11.25
C TYR A 42 -6.62 -15.65 -11.18
N LEU A 43 -5.89 -15.43 -12.28
CA LEU A 43 -4.66 -14.65 -12.29
C LEU A 43 -4.86 -13.22 -11.74
N PHE A 44 -5.92 -12.53 -12.17
CA PHE A 44 -6.24 -11.17 -11.73
C PHE A 44 -6.65 -11.11 -10.26
N LEU A 45 -7.32 -12.14 -9.75
CA LEU A 45 -7.71 -12.20 -8.34
C LEU A 45 -6.47 -12.37 -7.45
N ILE A 46 -5.55 -13.25 -7.85
CA ILE A 46 -4.28 -13.48 -7.14
C ILE A 46 -3.46 -12.18 -7.13
N VAL A 47 -3.30 -11.53 -8.28
CA VAL A 47 -2.59 -10.25 -8.38
C VAL A 47 -3.26 -9.18 -7.51
N GLY A 48 -4.59 -9.08 -7.53
CA GLY A 48 -5.33 -8.13 -6.70
C GLY A 48 -5.12 -8.34 -5.19
N ILE A 49 -5.12 -9.59 -4.73
CA ILE A 49 -4.87 -9.94 -3.32
C ILE A 49 -3.42 -9.62 -2.92
N VAL A 50 -2.45 -10.00 -3.76
CA VAL A 50 -1.03 -9.67 -3.50
C VAL A 50 -0.84 -8.16 -3.42
N LEU A 51 -1.47 -7.42 -4.34
CA LEU A 51 -1.39 -5.96 -4.38
C LEU A 51 -2.04 -5.34 -3.13
N ALA A 52 -3.19 -5.86 -2.66
CA ALA A 52 -3.81 -5.46 -1.40
C ALA A 52 -2.89 -5.68 -0.19
N ILE A 53 -2.25 -6.84 -0.09
CA ILE A 53 -1.30 -7.16 0.98
C ILE A 53 -0.13 -6.17 0.94
N THR A 54 0.48 -5.95 -0.23
CA THR A 54 1.59 -5.00 -0.37
C THR A 54 1.20 -3.58 0.00
N ALA A 55 -0.03 -3.15 -0.31
CA ALA A 55 -0.57 -1.84 0.07
C ALA A 55 -0.63 -1.69 1.59
N ILE A 56 -1.12 -2.71 2.30
CA ILE A 56 -1.19 -2.70 3.77
C ILE A 56 0.20 -2.61 4.38
N PHE A 57 1.16 -3.41 3.87
CA PHE A 57 2.54 -3.37 4.34
C PHE A 57 3.19 -2.00 4.11
N LEU A 58 3.06 -1.42 2.92
CA LEU A 58 3.59 -0.08 2.64
C LEU A 58 2.93 1.00 3.50
N GLY A 59 1.61 0.91 3.74
CA GLY A 59 0.89 1.86 4.57
C GLY A 59 1.37 1.85 6.02
N ILE A 60 1.50 0.67 6.62
CA ILE A 60 2.02 0.51 7.99
C ILE A 60 3.46 1.04 8.07
N LEU A 61 4.29 0.72 7.08
CA LEU A 61 5.70 1.12 7.05
C LEU A 61 5.86 2.63 6.87
N GLY A 62 5.03 3.26 6.03
CA GLY A 62 4.96 4.71 5.87
C GLY A 62 4.58 5.41 7.16
N ILE A 63 3.52 4.96 7.84
CA ILE A 63 3.09 5.50 9.13
C ILE A 63 4.19 5.34 10.19
N LYS A 64 4.83 4.17 10.26
CA LYS A 64 5.93 3.91 11.21
C LYS A 64 7.11 4.87 11.00
N ILE A 65 7.51 5.12 9.75
CA ILE A 65 8.59 6.07 9.44
C ILE A 65 8.19 7.49 9.83
N ILE A 66 6.94 7.91 9.55
CA ILE A 66 6.45 9.25 9.94
C ILE A 66 6.50 9.40 11.46
N LEU A 67 6.02 8.41 12.22
CA LEU A 67 6.05 8.44 13.68
C LEU A 67 7.48 8.50 14.23
N ASN A 68 8.39 7.68 13.69
CA ASN A 68 9.79 7.71 14.10
C ASN A 68 10.45 9.07 13.79
N ALA A 69 10.13 9.69 12.65
CA ALA A 69 10.64 11.00 12.28
C ALA A 69 10.10 12.13 13.18
N LEU A 70 8.84 12.03 13.62
CA LEU A 70 8.20 13.01 14.51
C LEU A 70 8.72 12.91 15.95
N PHE A 71 8.85 11.69 16.48
CA PHE A 71 9.23 11.47 17.87
C PHE A 71 10.74 11.26 18.06
N ASN A 72 11.51 11.18 16.98
CA ASN A 72 12.93 10.81 17.00
C ASN A 72 13.19 9.50 17.77
N THR A 73 12.22 8.59 17.72
CA THR A 73 12.32 7.25 18.31
C THR A 73 13.03 6.38 17.28
N LYS A 74 14.34 6.15 17.48
CA LYS A 74 15.11 5.14 16.74
C LYS A 74 14.76 3.74 17.22
#